data_AF-A0A0K9PDD4-F1
#
_entry.id   AF-A0A0K9PDD4-F1
#
_cell.length_a   1.000
_cell.length_b   1.000
_cell.length_c   1.000
_cell.angle_alpha   90.00
_cell.angle_beta   90.00
_cell.angle_gamma   90.00
#
_symmetry.space_group_name_H-M   'P 1'
#
loop_
_entity.id
_entity.type
_entity.pdbx_description
1 polymer ?
#
loop_
_entity_poly.entity_id
_entity_poly.type
_entity_poly.pdbx_seq_one_letter_code
_entity_poly.pdbx_strand_id
1 'polypeptide(L)'
;MESVNADVTSLQKHATPLQKHAAFFDKNNDGIIYPEETYKGLRAIGCGVALSFIGAIFINLSLALPTKPADVKLPSLRFPIYIANIKKGKHGSDTDAYDDEGRFVNSKFEDIWKKHALTKHNALTSSELNEMLKKNRQLYDVGGWIGSWVEWRILYMLAKDKNGFLQKETARGVYDGSLFTKLENDRKHLH
;
A
#
# COMPACT_ATOMS: atom_id res chain seq x y z
N MET A 1 -3.86 -10.65 31.41
CA MET A 1 -4.38 -11.06 30.09
C MET A 1 -5.43 -10.09 29.57
N GLU A 2 -6.37 -9.60 30.41
CA GLU A 2 -7.32 -8.53 30.04
C GLU A 2 -6.67 -7.18 29.72
N SER A 3 -5.63 -6.78 30.47
CA SER A 3 -4.93 -5.50 30.24
C SER A 3 -4.19 -5.44 28.89
N VAL A 4 -3.60 -6.56 28.45
CA VAL A 4 -2.89 -6.66 27.17
C VAL A 4 -3.88 -6.61 26.00
N ASN A 5 -5.03 -7.29 26.11
CA ASN A 5 -6.08 -7.23 25.09
C ASN A 5 -6.73 -5.84 25.00
N ALA A 6 -6.92 -5.14 26.11
CA ALA A 6 -7.44 -3.77 26.10
C ALA A 6 -6.47 -2.79 25.39
N ASP A 7 -5.15 -2.98 25.55
CA ASP A 7 -4.13 -2.15 24.91
C ASP A 7 -4.00 -2.42 23.40
N VAL A 8 -4.07 -3.69 22.98
CA VAL A 8 -4.09 -4.07 21.55
C VAL A 8 -5.34 -3.52 20.85
N THR A 9 -6.49 -3.55 21.53
CA THR A 9 -7.76 -3.02 20.99
C THR A 9 -7.79 -1.49 20.96
N SER A 10 -7.10 -0.82 21.88
CA SER A 10 -6.97 0.65 21.89
C SER A 10 -6.03 1.14 20.78
N LEU A 11 -4.93 0.43 20.52
CA LEU A 11 -3.98 0.70 19.42
C LEU A 11 -4.65 0.58 18.04
N GLN A 12 -5.55 -0.39 17.84
CA GLN A 12 -6.33 -0.52 16.60
C GLN A 12 -7.31 0.66 16.39
N LYS A 13 -7.84 1.25 17.46
CA LYS A 13 -8.74 2.42 17.38
C LYS A 13 -8.04 3.71 16.96
N HIS A 14 -6.72 3.78 17.13
CA HIS A 14 -5.89 4.95 16.78
C HIS A 14 -5.04 4.76 15.53
N ALA A 15 -5.16 3.62 14.84
CA ALA A 15 -4.38 3.34 13.63
C ALA A 15 -4.71 4.32 12.50
N THR A 16 -3.67 4.89 11.88
CA THR A 16 -3.83 5.75 10.71
C THR A 16 -4.30 4.92 9.50
N PRO A 17 -4.94 5.54 8.50
CA PRO A 17 -5.27 4.88 7.23
C PRO A 17 -4.11 4.09 6.61
N LEU A 18 -2.88 4.65 6.61
CA LEU A 18 -1.69 3.94 6.11
C LEU A 18 -1.32 2.72 6.98
N GLN A 19 -1.45 2.82 8.31
CA GLN A 19 -1.24 1.66 9.19
C GLN A 19 -2.26 0.55 8.94
N LYS A 20 -3.53 0.90 8.71
CA LYS A 20 -4.58 -0.06 8.35
C LYS A 20 -4.29 -0.75 7.02
N HIS A 21 -3.80 0.00 6.04
CA HIS A 21 -3.34 -0.55 4.78
C HIS A 21 -2.22 -1.59 4.98
N ALA A 22 -1.20 -1.25 5.78
CA ALA A 22 -0.09 -2.16 6.06
C ALA A 22 -0.53 -3.39 6.88
N ALA A 23 -1.44 -3.20 7.85
CA ALA A 23 -1.95 -4.26 8.71
C ALA A 23 -2.63 -5.42 7.95
N PHE A 24 -3.07 -5.21 6.71
CA PHE A 24 -3.55 -6.31 5.87
C PHE A 24 -2.49 -7.42 5.68
N PHE A 25 -1.21 -7.03 5.61
CA PHE A 25 -0.11 -7.96 5.37
C PHE A 25 0.38 -8.64 6.63
N ASP A 26 0.12 -8.10 7.82
CA ASP A 26 0.46 -8.71 9.11
C ASP A 26 -0.51 -9.86 9.42
N LYS A 27 -0.07 -11.10 9.18
CA LYS A 27 -0.93 -12.28 9.24
C LYS A 27 -1.01 -12.87 10.63
N ASN A 28 -0.04 -12.59 11.50
CA ASN A 28 -0.05 -13.05 12.89
C ASN A 28 -0.52 -11.95 13.88
N ASN A 29 -0.71 -10.71 13.41
CA ASN A 29 -1.14 -9.54 14.18
C ASN A 29 -0.14 -9.11 15.27
N ASP A 30 1.16 -9.27 15.02
CA ASP A 30 2.21 -8.84 15.96
C ASP A 30 2.75 -7.42 15.69
N GLY A 31 2.26 -6.76 14.64
CA GLY A 31 2.67 -5.42 14.22
C GLY A 31 3.94 -5.38 13.35
N ILE A 32 4.49 -6.53 12.98
CA ILE A 32 5.73 -6.70 12.22
C ILE A 32 5.44 -7.58 10.99
N ILE A 33 5.77 -7.08 9.80
CA ILE A 33 5.55 -7.83 8.56
C ILE A 33 6.87 -8.38 8.05
N TYR A 34 6.98 -9.70 7.92
CA TYR A 34 8.11 -10.37 7.29
C TYR A 34 7.85 -10.70 5.80
N PRO A 35 8.90 -10.97 4.99
CA PRO A 35 8.74 -11.27 3.57
C PRO A 35 7.75 -12.40 3.27
N GLU A 36 7.66 -13.41 4.14
CA GLU A 36 6.68 -14.50 4.00
C GLU A 36 5.23 -14.00 4.08
N GLU A 37 4.95 -13.06 4.98
CA GLU A 37 3.63 -12.49 5.16
C GLU A 37 3.27 -11.53 4.03
N THR A 38 4.24 -10.72 3.58
CA THR A 38 4.09 -9.93 2.36
C THR A 38 3.76 -10.81 1.15
N TYR A 39 4.47 -11.93 1.00
CA TYR A 39 4.19 -12.92 -0.06
C TYR A 39 2.75 -13.44 0.07
N LYS A 40 2.35 -13.92 1.25
CA LYS A 40 0.99 -14.43 1.50
C LYS A 40 -0.08 -13.36 1.21
N GLY A 41 0.13 -12.11 1.63
CA GLY A 41 -0.77 -11.00 1.37
C GLY A 41 -0.90 -10.69 -0.13
N LEU A 42 0.22 -10.62 -0.87
CA LEU A 42 0.20 -10.42 -2.32
C LEU A 42 -0.55 -11.56 -3.03
N ARG A 43 -0.36 -12.81 -2.60
CA ARG A 43 -1.10 -13.97 -3.13
C ARG A 43 -2.59 -13.87 -2.83
N ALA A 44 -2.94 -13.45 -1.62
CA ALA A 44 -4.32 -13.31 -1.16
C ALA A 44 -5.11 -12.29 -2.00
N ILE A 45 -4.48 -11.19 -2.45
CA ILE A 45 -5.13 -10.18 -3.30
C ILE A 45 -5.09 -10.50 -4.80
N GLY A 46 -4.48 -11.62 -5.20
CA GLY A 46 -4.52 -12.11 -6.59
C GLY A 46 -3.25 -11.96 -7.41
N CYS A 47 -2.12 -11.56 -6.81
CA CYS A 47 -0.84 -11.61 -7.51
C CYS A 47 -0.39 -13.06 -7.81
N GLY A 48 0.20 -13.27 -8.98
CA GLY A 48 0.80 -14.54 -9.37
C GLY A 48 2.03 -14.90 -8.53
N VAL A 49 2.47 -16.16 -8.55
CA VAL A 49 3.55 -16.66 -7.67
C VAL A 49 4.83 -15.86 -7.84
N ALA A 50 5.26 -15.64 -9.09
CA ALA A 50 6.47 -14.89 -9.39
C ALA A 50 6.39 -13.43 -8.93
N LEU A 51 5.26 -12.76 -9.22
CA LEU A 51 5.05 -11.37 -8.80
C LEU A 51 5.01 -11.23 -7.27
N SER A 52 4.36 -12.16 -6.58
CA SER A 52 4.32 -12.17 -5.11
C SER A 52 5.72 -12.39 -4.50
N PHE A 53 6.52 -13.27 -5.08
CA PHE A 53 7.87 -13.55 -4.58
C PHE A 53 8.81 -12.33 -4.75
N ILE A 54 8.86 -11.77 -5.96
CA ILE A 54 9.68 -10.59 -6.26
C ILE A 54 9.18 -9.37 -5.47
N GLY A 55 7.87 -9.18 -5.40
CA GLY A 55 7.24 -8.09 -4.65
C GLY A 55 7.54 -8.16 -3.16
N ALA A 56 7.46 -9.35 -2.54
CA ALA A 56 7.81 -9.52 -1.14
C ALA A 56 9.25 -9.12 -0.82
N ILE A 57 10.20 -9.54 -1.66
CA ILE A 57 11.61 -9.15 -1.52
C ILE A 57 11.74 -7.62 -1.65
N PHE A 58 11.18 -7.04 -2.71
CA PHE A 58 11.29 -5.61 -2.98
C PHE A 58 10.69 -4.75 -1.86
N ILE A 59 9.47 -5.07 -1.40
CA ILE A 59 8.76 -4.31 -0.37
C ILE A 59 9.52 -4.37 0.96
N ASN A 60 9.90 -5.57 1.41
CA ASN A 60 10.60 -5.72 2.68
C ASN A 60 12.00 -5.11 2.66
N LEU A 61 12.76 -5.26 1.58
CA LEU A 61 14.08 -4.59 1.46
C LEU A 61 13.94 -3.07 1.47
N SER A 62 12.94 -2.53 0.78
CA SER A 62 12.72 -1.08 0.69
C SER A 62 12.26 -0.46 2.01
N LEU A 63 11.45 -1.19 2.80
CA LEU A 63 10.77 -0.65 3.98
C LEU A 63 11.38 -1.06 5.33
N ALA A 64 12.22 -2.10 5.38
CA ALA A 64 12.73 -2.60 6.65
C ALA A 64 13.59 -1.58 7.42
N LEU A 65 14.51 -0.90 6.73
CA LEU A 65 15.35 0.10 7.37
C LEU A 65 14.59 1.39 7.73
N PRO A 66 13.77 1.99 6.83
CA PRO A 66 13.00 3.20 7.16
C PRO A 66 12.04 3.01 8.34
N THR A 67 11.42 1.84 8.46
CA THR A 67 10.43 1.57 9.52
C THR A 67 11.06 1.06 10.82
N LYS A 68 12.36 0.79 10.84
CA LYS A 68 13.07 0.29 12.02
C LYS A 68 12.92 1.24 13.22
N PRO A 69 12.48 0.75 14.40
CA PRO A 69 12.49 1.52 15.63
C PRO A 69 13.90 1.99 16.03
N ALA A 70 14.00 3.08 16.79
CA ALA A 70 15.27 3.68 17.17
C ALA A 70 16.04 2.82 18.21
N ASP A 71 15.30 2.11 19.06
CA ASP A 71 15.79 1.19 20.09
C ASP A 71 16.33 -0.14 19.52
N VAL A 72 15.90 -0.53 18.31
CA VAL A 72 16.46 -1.68 17.59
C VAL A 72 17.83 -1.32 17.01
N LYS A 73 18.90 -1.74 17.70
CA LYS A 73 20.29 -1.35 17.35
C LYS A 73 20.80 -1.95 16.03
N LEU A 74 20.49 -3.21 15.74
CA LEU A 74 21.00 -3.93 14.57
C LEU A 74 19.86 -4.21 13.57
N PRO A 75 20.04 -3.91 12.28
CA PRO A 75 19.09 -4.34 11.26
C PRO A 75 18.97 -5.86 11.24
N SER A 76 17.74 -6.37 11.26
CA SER A 76 17.49 -7.81 11.15
C SER A 76 17.66 -8.26 9.70
N LEU A 77 18.42 -9.33 9.49
CA LEU A 77 18.59 -9.99 8.18
C LEU A 77 17.30 -10.65 7.66
N ARG A 78 16.22 -10.63 8.45
CA ARG A 78 14.87 -11.05 8.03
C ARG A 78 14.04 -9.91 7.44
N PHE A 79 14.59 -8.69 7.36
CA PHE A 79 13.94 -7.52 6.75
C PHE A 79 12.51 -7.25 7.26
N PRO A 80 12.31 -7.08 8.58
CA PRO A 80 11.01 -6.77 9.17
C PRO A 80 10.54 -5.37 8.81
N ILE A 81 9.26 -5.21 8.50
CA ILE A 81 8.58 -3.91 8.37
C ILE A 81 7.79 -3.67 9.65
N TYR A 82 7.97 -2.53 10.31
CA TYR A 82 7.25 -2.21 11.54
C TYR A 82 6.07 -1.29 11.24
N ILE A 83 4.84 -1.78 11.42
CA ILE A 83 3.62 -1.04 11.10
C ILE A 83 3.54 0.27 11.88
N ALA A 84 3.96 0.28 13.14
CA ALA A 84 3.97 1.48 13.99
C ALA A 84 4.71 2.67 13.34
N ASN A 85 5.75 2.40 12.55
CA ASN A 85 6.60 3.39 11.89
C ASN A 85 6.38 3.47 10.37
N ILE A 86 5.33 2.84 9.81
CA ILE A 86 5.16 2.71 8.36
C ILE A 86 5.17 4.03 7.60
N LYS A 87 4.72 5.12 8.24
CA LYS A 87 4.78 6.48 7.68
C LYS A 87 6.19 6.91 7.26
N LYS A 88 7.24 6.40 7.92
CA LYS A 88 8.65 6.66 7.57
C LYS A 88 9.09 5.97 6.28
N GLY A 89 8.32 4.97 5.83
CA GLY A 89 8.53 4.27 4.57
C GLY A 89 7.95 4.99 3.36
N LYS A 90 7.24 6.11 3.56
CA LYS A 90 6.79 6.95 2.46
C LYS A 90 7.99 7.50 1.68
N HIS A 91 7.82 7.63 0.38
CA HIS A 91 8.80 8.19 -0.52
C HIS A 91 8.22 9.41 -1.24
N GLY A 92 9.10 10.21 -1.84
CA GLY A 92 8.66 11.26 -2.75
C GLY A 92 7.99 10.67 -3.99
N SER A 93 7.53 11.56 -4.86
CA SER A 93 6.94 11.19 -6.15
C SER A 93 5.68 10.30 -6.06
N ASP A 94 5.10 10.17 -4.87
CA ASP A 94 3.82 9.53 -4.64
C ASP A 94 2.68 10.49 -5.03
N THR A 95 1.48 10.29 -4.49
CA THR A 95 0.33 11.16 -4.78
C THR A 95 0.02 12.17 -3.68
N ASP A 96 0.76 12.14 -2.55
CA ASP A 96 0.44 12.82 -1.29
C ASP A 96 -0.97 12.50 -0.74
N ALA A 97 -1.66 11.47 -1.25
CA ALA A 97 -2.99 11.10 -0.76
C ALA A 97 -2.95 10.50 0.65
N TYR A 98 -1.77 10.08 1.11
CA TYR A 98 -1.43 10.04 2.53
C TYR A 98 -0.55 11.25 2.86
N ASP A 99 -0.76 11.91 4.00
CA ASP A 99 0.18 12.91 4.51
C ASP A 99 1.39 12.26 5.20
N ASP A 100 2.31 13.07 5.72
CA ASP A 100 3.55 12.60 6.36
C ASP A 100 3.31 11.81 7.65
N GLU A 101 2.11 11.94 8.22
CA GLU A 101 1.66 11.19 9.39
C GLU A 101 0.88 9.92 9.00
N GLY A 102 0.72 9.64 7.71
CA GLY A 102 -0.03 8.50 7.18
C GLY A 102 -1.54 8.66 7.24
N ARG A 103 -2.04 9.89 7.41
CA ARG A 103 -3.47 10.22 7.39
C ARG A 103 -3.93 10.42 5.94
N PHE A 104 -5.16 10.02 5.64
CA PHE A 104 -5.72 10.18 4.30
C PHE A 104 -6.10 11.64 4.02
N VAL A 105 -5.61 12.19 2.90
CA VAL A 105 -5.88 13.56 2.46
C VAL A 105 -6.84 13.53 1.27
N ASN A 106 -8.13 13.69 1.55
CA ASN A 106 -9.17 13.57 0.53
C ASN A 106 -8.96 14.54 -0.65
N SER A 107 -8.54 15.77 -0.41
CA SER A 107 -8.32 16.75 -1.50
C SER A 107 -7.22 16.31 -2.47
N LYS A 108 -6.10 15.75 -1.97
CA LYS A 108 -5.01 15.20 -2.79
C LYS A 108 -5.47 13.98 -3.59
N PHE A 109 -6.28 13.12 -2.98
CA PHE A 109 -6.88 12.00 -3.68
C PHE A 109 -7.84 12.44 -4.79
N GLU A 110 -8.71 13.43 -4.52
CA GLU A 110 -9.63 13.99 -5.51
C GLU A 110 -8.89 14.63 -6.69
N ASP A 111 -7.77 15.28 -6.41
CA ASP A 111 -6.91 15.92 -7.41
C ASP A 111 -6.33 14.94 -8.44
N ILE A 112 -6.10 13.68 -8.07
CA ILE A 112 -5.63 12.63 -9.01
C ILE A 112 -6.58 12.56 -10.21
N TRP A 113 -7.87 12.42 -9.93
CA TRP A 113 -8.88 12.22 -10.97
C TRP A 113 -9.11 13.52 -11.75
N LYS A 114 -9.20 14.66 -11.05
CA LYS A 114 -9.36 15.96 -11.71
C LYS A 114 -8.24 16.29 -12.70
N LYS A 115 -7.00 15.89 -12.40
CA LYS A 115 -5.83 16.22 -13.22
C LYS A 115 -5.55 15.20 -14.32
N HIS A 116 -5.86 13.92 -14.09
CA HIS A 116 -5.37 12.84 -14.95
C HIS A 116 -6.47 12.01 -15.60
N ALA A 117 -7.71 12.01 -15.10
CA ALA A 117 -8.81 11.20 -15.64
C ALA A 117 -9.53 11.91 -16.81
N LEU A 118 -8.83 12.08 -17.93
CA LEU A 118 -9.26 12.86 -19.09
C LEU A 118 -10.29 12.13 -19.98
N THR A 119 -10.23 10.80 -20.01
CA THR A 119 -11.09 9.92 -20.81
C THR A 119 -12.43 9.70 -20.12
N LYS A 120 -12.41 9.50 -18.80
CA LYS A 120 -13.60 9.31 -17.97
C LYS A 120 -13.34 9.91 -16.59
N HIS A 121 -14.09 10.95 -16.22
CA HIS A 121 -13.84 11.78 -15.03
C HIS A 121 -13.52 11.01 -13.72
N ASN A 122 -14.10 9.83 -13.50
CA ASN A 122 -13.92 9.04 -12.28
C ASN A 122 -13.17 7.73 -12.51
N ALA A 123 -12.37 7.62 -13.57
CA ALA A 123 -11.55 6.44 -13.80
C ALA A 123 -10.30 6.72 -14.63
N LEU A 124 -9.22 5.99 -14.34
CA LEU A 124 -7.97 6.10 -15.07
C LEU A 124 -7.83 4.93 -16.03
N THR A 125 -7.43 5.24 -17.27
CA THR A 125 -6.83 4.27 -18.17
C THR A 125 -5.37 4.00 -17.79
N SER A 126 -4.78 2.93 -18.32
CA SER A 126 -3.34 2.67 -18.15
C SER A 126 -2.48 3.83 -18.67
N SER A 127 -2.90 4.51 -19.75
CA SER A 127 -2.13 5.62 -20.32
C SER A 127 -2.10 6.82 -19.36
N GLU A 128 -3.26 7.21 -18.85
CA GLU A 128 -3.40 8.32 -17.90
C GLU A 128 -2.71 8.04 -16.56
N LEU A 129 -2.76 6.78 -16.09
CA LEU A 129 -2.00 6.37 -14.91
C LEU A 129 -0.49 6.52 -15.11
N ASN A 130 0.06 6.15 -16.28
CA ASN A 130 1.48 6.39 -16.57
C ASN A 130 1.83 7.86 -16.69
N GLU A 131 0.92 8.65 -17.24
CA GLU A 131 1.05 10.10 -17.37
C GLU A 131 1.14 10.76 -15.98
N MET A 132 0.22 10.40 -15.08
CA MET A 132 0.25 10.78 -13.67
C MET A 132 1.59 10.43 -13.01
N LEU A 133 2.02 9.17 -13.12
CA LEU A 133 3.28 8.71 -12.52
C LEU A 133 4.50 9.46 -13.05
N LYS A 134 4.49 9.88 -14.32
CA LYS A 134 5.57 10.71 -14.88
C LYS A 134 5.53 12.13 -14.34
N LYS A 135 4.33 12.73 -14.21
CA LYS A 135 4.15 14.10 -13.70
C LYS A 135 4.48 14.23 -12.21
N ASN A 136 4.24 13.19 -11.42
CA ASN A 136 4.51 13.23 -9.98
C ASN A 136 5.99 13.13 -9.63
N ARG A 137 6.87 12.78 -10.59
CA ARG A 137 8.30 12.59 -10.35
C ARG A 137 8.96 13.84 -9.77
N GLN A 138 9.51 13.70 -8.58
CA GLN A 138 10.38 14.70 -7.96
C GLN A 138 11.82 14.53 -8.44
N LEU A 139 12.53 15.64 -8.63
CA LEU A 139 13.92 15.61 -9.09
C LEU A 139 14.79 14.80 -8.12
N TYR A 140 15.63 13.90 -8.64
CA TYR A 140 16.54 13.02 -7.90
C TYR A 140 15.91 11.90 -7.06
N ASP A 141 14.59 11.75 -7.04
CA ASP A 141 13.90 10.70 -6.28
C ASP A 141 13.69 9.41 -7.09
N VAL A 142 14.77 8.81 -7.58
CA VAL A 142 14.69 7.60 -8.45
C VAL A 142 14.01 6.43 -7.72
N GLY A 143 14.23 6.30 -6.41
CA GLY A 143 13.60 5.29 -5.58
C GLY A 143 12.07 5.47 -5.53
N GLY A 144 11.59 6.67 -5.23
CA GLY A 144 10.16 6.98 -5.23
C GLY A 144 9.51 6.85 -6.61
N TRP A 145 10.23 7.13 -7.70
CA TRP A 145 9.70 6.90 -9.05
C TRP A 145 9.37 5.42 -9.31
N ILE A 146 10.27 4.53 -8.87
CA ILE A 146 10.10 3.09 -9.02
C ILE A 146 9.00 2.59 -8.07
N GLY A 147 9.02 3.04 -6.81
CA GLY A 147 7.99 2.71 -5.81
C GLY A 147 6.59 3.05 -6.29
N SER A 148 6.34 4.33 -6.61
CA SER A 148 5.05 4.80 -7.13
C SER A 148 4.61 4.04 -8.38
N TRP A 149 5.53 3.73 -9.29
CA TRP A 149 5.20 2.96 -10.49
C TRP A 149 4.75 1.55 -10.14
N VAL A 150 5.46 0.84 -9.26
CA VAL A 150 5.12 -0.53 -8.86
C VAL A 150 3.75 -0.55 -8.17
N GLU A 151 3.54 0.32 -7.19
CA GLU A 151 2.30 0.40 -6.41
C GLU A 151 1.08 0.61 -7.31
N TRP A 152 1.11 1.63 -8.16
CA TRP A 152 -0.01 1.95 -9.03
C TRP A 152 -0.22 0.93 -10.15
N ARG A 153 0.84 0.29 -10.65
CA ARG A 153 0.70 -0.78 -11.64
C ARG A 153 0.09 -2.03 -11.05
N ILE A 154 0.49 -2.45 -9.85
CA ILE A 154 -0.14 -3.57 -9.16
C ILE A 154 -1.62 -3.25 -8.91
N LEU A 155 -1.93 -2.07 -8.38
CA LEU A 155 -3.32 -1.64 -8.19
C LEU A 155 -4.13 -1.71 -9.49
N TYR A 156 -3.61 -1.13 -10.58
CA TYR A 156 -4.29 -1.16 -11.87
C TYR A 156 -4.51 -2.58 -12.39
N MET A 157 -3.53 -3.47 -12.28
CA MET A 157 -3.66 -4.86 -12.72
C MET A 157 -4.73 -5.62 -11.92
N LEU A 158 -4.80 -5.39 -10.62
CA LEU A 158 -5.73 -6.09 -9.72
C LEU A 158 -7.15 -5.53 -9.78
N ALA A 159 -7.31 -4.22 -10.00
CA ALA A 159 -8.55 -3.51 -9.72
C ALA A 159 -9.20 -2.80 -10.92
N LYS A 160 -8.57 -2.84 -12.12
CA LYS A 160 -9.23 -2.33 -13.33
C LYS A 160 -10.47 -3.17 -13.67
N ASP A 161 -11.50 -2.51 -14.19
CA ASP A 161 -12.67 -3.20 -14.71
C ASP A 161 -12.41 -3.89 -16.05
N LYS A 162 -13.43 -4.62 -16.54
CA LYS A 162 -13.39 -5.34 -17.82
C LYS A 162 -13.14 -4.44 -19.04
N ASN A 163 -13.43 -3.15 -18.92
CA ASN A 163 -13.24 -2.16 -19.97
C ASN A 163 -11.86 -1.48 -19.87
N GLY A 164 -11.02 -1.88 -18.91
CA GLY A 164 -9.68 -1.32 -18.72
C GLY A 164 -9.66 0.00 -17.96
N PHE A 165 -10.65 0.27 -17.11
CA PHE A 165 -10.68 1.46 -16.27
C PHE A 165 -10.44 1.12 -14.80
N LEU A 166 -9.47 1.77 -14.17
CA LEU A 166 -9.34 1.78 -12.72
C LEU A 166 -10.31 2.81 -12.15
N GLN A 167 -11.40 2.35 -11.54
CA GLN A 167 -12.44 3.21 -10.98
C GLN A 167 -11.94 3.92 -9.72
N LYS A 168 -12.25 5.22 -9.60
CA LYS A 168 -11.90 6.07 -8.46
C LYS A 168 -12.25 5.44 -7.12
N GLU A 169 -13.50 5.01 -6.95
CA GLU A 169 -13.95 4.45 -5.67
C GLU A 169 -13.28 3.10 -5.35
N THR A 170 -12.84 2.36 -6.37
CA THR A 170 -12.02 1.15 -6.15
C THR A 170 -10.63 1.52 -5.66
N ALA A 171 -9.99 2.53 -6.27
CA ALA A 171 -8.70 3.04 -5.82
C ALA A 171 -8.77 3.69 -4.43
N ARG A 172 -9.90 4.31 -4.06
CA ARG A 172 -10.12 4.85 -2.70
C ARG A 172 -9.98 3.76 -1.63
N GLY A 173 -10.44 2.55 -1.94
CA GLY A 173 -10.35 1.41 -1.03
C GLY A 173 -8.91 1.00 -0.66
N VAL A 174 -7.90 1.41 -1.43
CA VAL A 174 -6.49 1.26 -1.02
C VAL A 174 -6.20 2.10 0.21
N TYR A 175 -6.72 3.32 0.23
CA TYR A 175 -6.38 4.33 1.22
C TYR A 175 -7.05 4.09 2.57
N ASP A 176 -8.30 3.62 2.56
CA ASP A 176 -9.03 3.25 3.77
C ASP A 176 -8.80 1.80 4.23
N GLY A 177 -8.05 1.01 3.45
CA GLY A 177 -7.69 -0.38 3.73
C GLY A 177 -8.75 -1.43 3.35
N SER A 178 -9.88 -1.02 2.76
CA SER A 178 -10.98 -1.94 2.42
C SER A 178 -10.72 -2.79 1.17
N LEU A 179 -9.92 -2.30 0.20
CA LEU A 179 -9.77 -2.95 -1.10
C LEU A 179 -9.14 -4.33 -0.99
N PHE A 180 -8.05 -4.47 -0.22
CA PHE A 180 -7.32 -5.74 -0.15
C PHE A 180 -8.13 -6.84 0.54
N THR A 181 -8.85 -6.49 1.60
CA THR A 181 -9.81 -7.40 2.25
C THR A 181 -10.92 -7.81 1.28
N LYS A 182 -11.44 -6.87 0.49
CA LYS A 182 -12.43 -7.18 -0.55
C LYS A 182 -11.88 -8.15 -1.59
N LEU A 183 -10.69 -7.89 -2.13
CA LEU A 183 -10.03 -8.75 -3.12
C LEU A 183 -9.76 -10.15 -2.56
N GLU A 184 -9.29 -10.26 -1.32
CA GLU A 184 -9.09 -11.55 -0.67
C GLU A 184 -10.40 -12.33 -0.52
N ASN A 185 -11.47 -11.68 -0.09
CA ASN A 185 -12.77 -12.31 0.09
C ASN A 185 -13.38 -12.75 -1.25
N ASP A 186 -13.39 -11.87 -2.26
CA ASP A 186 -13.87 -12.19 -3.60
C ASP A 186 -13.16 -13.43 -4.15
N ARG A 187 -11.86 -13.60 -3.86
CA ARG A 187 -11.08 -14.76 -4.27
C ARG A 187 -11.38 -16.03 -3.48
N LYS A 188 -11.69 -15.93 -2.20
CA LYS A 188 -12.15 -17.08 -1.39
C LYS A 188 -13.49 -17.63 -1.88
N HIS A 189 -14.30 -16.79 -2.54
CA HIS A 189 -15.59 -17.20 -3.11
C HIS A 189 -15.51 -17.71 -4.56
N LEU A 190 -14.34 -17.61 -5.21
CA LEU A 190 -14.10 -18.14 -6.57
C LEU A 190 -13.61 -19.60 -6.55
N HIS A 191 -13.41 -20.18 -5.37
CA HIS A 191 -12.97 -21.55 -5.12
C HIS A 191 -13.93 -22.24 -4.14
#